data_AF-A0A958RBU7-F1
#
_entry.id   AF-A0A958RBU7-F1
#
_cell.length_a   1.000
_cell.length_b   1.000
_cell.length_c   1.000
_cell.angle_alpha   90.00
_cell.angle_beta   90.00
_cell.angle_gamma   90.00
#
_symmetry.space_group_name_H-M   'P 1'
#
loop_
_entity.id
_entity.type
_entity.pdbx_description
1 polymer ?
#
loop_
_entity_poly.entity_id
_entity_poly.type
_entity_poly.pdbx_seq_one_letter_code
_entity_poly.pdbx_strand_id
1 'polypeptide(L)'
;MKITMPHTRILYCILLLFAFVPLAAQQVCDDSRSQVTLSSGENVWLFRERSGGRVYYLPTTLRLSQTNGKPEFSFQEYTNPGSASPDGAILHFLVTWGLTKQQLDELAVCAAQHYGGNVVLGGALFLEADPSGLTISDKTEVGKILNATLQSKGSPPTTPDGKMALSFHIKKDGVKAVGEAFGKPSKLSGTILAIRYGYKTYTCGGGLNVAKDNIITLTGDMKKWY
;
A
#
# COMPACT_ATOMS: atom_id res chain seq x y z
N MET A 1 -47.10 -6.68 47.35
CA MET A 1 -46.69 -7.75 46.41
C MET A 1 -45.35 -7.36 45.80
N LYS A 2 -44.23 -7.93 46.27
CA LYS A 2 -42.88 -7.63 45.76
C LYS A 2 -42.59 -8.55 44.56
N ILE A 3 -42.47 -7.97 43.38
CA ILE A 3 -42.10 -8.71 42.16
C ILE A 3 -40.57 -8.77 42.12
N THR A 4 -39.99 -9.89 42.53
CA THR A 4 -38.57 -10.19 42.36
C THR A 4 -38.34 -10.72 40.95
N MET A 5 -37.81 -9.88 40.04
CA MET A 5 -37.34 -10.35 38.74
C MET A 5 -35.95 -11.00 38.86
N PRO A 6 -35.69 -12.15 38.20
CA PRO A 6 -34.40 -12.81 38.25
C PRO A 6 -33.34 -12.01 37.48
N HIS A 7 -32.26 -11.63 38.18
CA HIS A 7 -31.11 -10.85 37.67
C HIS A 7 -30.45 -11.42 36.41
N THR A 8 -30.65 -12.71 36.12
CA THR A 8 -30.14 -13.40 34.93
C THR A 8 -30.76 -12.96 33.61
N ARG A 9 -31.98 -12.39 33.60
CA ARG A 9 -32.62 -11.90 32.36
C ARG A 9 -32.17 -10.50 31.93
N ILE A 10 -31.71 -9.69 32.88
CA ILE A 10 -31.23 -8.32 32.60
C ILE A 10 -29.84 -8.35 31.96
N LEU A 11 -29.00 -9.34 32.30
CA LEU A 11 -27.65 -9.48 31.75
C LEU A 11 -27.64 -9.82 30.25
N TYR A 12 -28.61 -10.61 29.77
CA TYR A 12 -28.75 -10.95 28.35
C TYR A 12 -29.18 -9.77 27.47
N CYS A 13 -29.98 -8.84 27.99
CA CYS A 13 -30.38 -7.65 27.23
C CYS A 13 -29.24 -6.63 27.07
N ILE A 14 -28.31 -6.55 28.02
CA ILE A 14 -27.15 -5.64 27.94
C ILE A 14 -26.09 -6.17 26.95
N LEU A 15 -25.94 -7.49 26.82
CA LEU A 15 -25.02 -8.11 25.85
C LEU A 15 -25.47 -7.99 24.38
N LEU A 16 -26.78 -7.86 24.11
CA LEU A 16 -27.31 -7.65 22.76
C LEU A 16 -27.29 -6.18 22.29
N LEU A 17 -27.16 -5.22 23.22
CA LEU A 17 -27.13 -3.79 22.91
C LEU A 17 -25.75 -3.26 22.47
N PHE A 18 -24.68 -4.05 22.62
CA PHE A 18 -23.33 -3.72 22.14
C PHE A 18 -23.00 -4.29 20.75
N ALA A 19 -23.93 -4.97 20.08
CA ALA A 19 -23.66 -5.70 18.83
C ALA A 19 -23.85 -4.89 17.53
N PHE A 20 -24.26 -3.62 17.60
CA PHE A 20 -24.48 -2.80 16.40
C PHE A 20 -23.82 -1.42 16.53
N VAL A 21 -22.50 -1.39 16.61
CA VAL A 21 -21.78 -0.25 16.05
C VAL A 21 -21.80 -0.46 14.54
N PRO A 22 -22.51 0.37 13.74
CA PRO A 22 -22.39 0.25 12.29
C PRO A 22 -20.92 0.52 11.96
N LEU A 23 -20.23 -0.50 11.44
CA LEU A 23 -19.01 -0.30 10.68
C LEU A 23 -19.39 0.60 9.51
N ALA A 24 -19.18 1.91 9.66
CA ALA A 24 -19.36 2.86 8.58
C ALA A 24 -18.29 2.53 7.54
N ALA A 25 -18.66 1.71 6.56
CA ALA A 25 -17.86 1.48 5.38
C ALA A 25 -17.59 2.84 4.73
N GLN A 26 -16.35 3.08 4.31
CA GLN A 26 -15.97 4.31 3.64
C GLN A 26 -16.77 4.44 2.34
N GLN A 27 -17.72 5.38 2.31
CA GLN A 27 -18.51 5.70 1.12
C GLN A 27 -18.01 7.02 0.56
N VAL A 28 -17.20 6.93 -0.49
CA VAL A 28 -16.62 8.09 -1.16
C VAL A 28 -17.24 8.34 -2.52
N CYS A 29 -17.32 9.60 -2.90
CA CYS A 29 -18.01 10.07 -4.10
C CYS A 29 -17.08 10.11 -5.31
N ASP A 30 -17.37 9.29 -6.33
CA ASP A 30 -16.59 9.25 -7.59
C ASP A 30 -16.62 10.60 -8.31
N ASP A 31 -17.77 11.29 -8.27
CA ASP A 31 -18.02 12.61 -8.82
C ASP A 31 -17.28 13.74 -8.10
N SER A 32 -16.77 13.48 -6.89
CA SER A 32 -15.94 14.44 -6.14
C SER A 32 -14.44 14.30 -6.40
N ARG A 33 -14.04 13.37 -7.29
CA ARG A 33 -12.64 13.07 -7.56
C ARG A 33 -11.89 14.33 -8.01
N SER A 34 -10.87 14.69 -7.25
CA SER A 34 -9.96 15.80 -7.57
C SER A 34 -8.52 15.37 -7.36
N GLN A 35 -7.57 16.16 -7.86
CA GLN A 35 -6.15 15.89 -7.72
C GLN A 35 -5.45 17.11 -7.14
N VAL A 36 -4.52 16.88 -6.23
CA VAL A 36 -3.58 17.88 -5.72
C VAL A 36 -2.16 17.40 -5.94
N THR A 37 -1.24 18.34 -6.16
CA THR A 37 0.19 18.05 -6.30
C THR A 37 0.90 18.49 -5.04
N LEU A 38 1.59 17.56 -4.39
CA LEU A 38 2.42 17.86 -3.23
C LEU A 38 3.72 18.55 -3.68
N SER A 39 4.39 19.25 -2.77
CA SER A 39 5.71 19.86 -2.97
C SER A 39 6.79 18.87 -3.40
N SER A 40 6.63 17.60 -3.02
CA SER A 40 7.45 16.47 -3.49
C SER A 40 7.27 16.13 -4.97
N GLY A 41 6.31 16.75 -5.66
CA GLY A 41 5.93 16.47 -7.05
C GLY A 41 4.95 15.29 -7.20
N GLU A 42 4.56 14.64 -6.10
CA GLU A 42 3.58 13.57 -6.12
C GLU A 42 2.16 14.10 -6.37
N ASN A 43 1.46 13.49 -7.33
CA ASN A 43 0.07 13.77 -7.60
C ASN A 43 -0.84 12.82 -6.82
N VAL A 44 -1.67 13.38 -5.95
CA VAL A 44 -2.55 12.62 -5.04
C VAL A 44 -4.01 12.84 -5.41
N TRP A 45 -4.75 11.76 -5.65
CA TRP A 45 -6.19 11.83 -5.88
C TRP A 45 -6.95 11.89 -4.56
N LEU A 46 -7.94 12.77 -4.48
CA LEU A 46 -8.79 13.01 -3.33
C LEU A 46 -10.25 12.70 -3.69
N PHE A 47 -10.98 12.16 -2.71
CA PHE A 47 -12.41 11.87 -2.81
C PHE A 47 -13.10 12.33 -1.53
N ARG A 48 -14.21 13.06 -1.66
CA ARG A 48 -15.05 13.44 -0.52
C ARG A 48 -15.84 12.23 -0.02
N GLU A 49 -16.01 12.17 1.29
CA GLU A 49 -17.01 11.33 1.93
C GLU A 49 -18.41 11.76 1.50
N ARG A 50 -19.28 10.79 1.31
CA ARG A 50 -20.67 11.02 0.88
C ARG A 50 -21.48 11.82 1.89
N SER A 51 -21.43 11.41 3.15
CA SER A 51 -22.22 11.99 4.24
C SER A 51 -21.28 12.36 5.37
N GLY A 52 -20.62 13.51 5.22
CA GLY A 52 -19.70 14.03 6.22
C GLY A 52 -18.78 15.11 5.66
N GLY A 53 -17.83 15.55 6.49
CA GLY A 53 -16.82 16.55 6.14
C GLY A 53 -15.46 15.94 5.83
N ARG A 54 -15.36 14.62 5.61
CA ARG A 54 -14.06 13.96 5.40
C ARG A 54 -13.68 13.90 3.93
N VAL A 55 -12.37 13.87 3.70
CA VAL A 55 -11.75 13.65 2.41
C VAL A 55 -10.75 12.51 2.56
N TYR A 56 -10.75 11.58 1.61
CA TYR A 56 -9.86 10.43 1.59
C TYR A 56 -8.95 10.50 0.37
N TYR A 57 -7.75 9.95 0.49
CA TYR A 57 -6.78 9.96 -0.59
C TYR A 57 -6.55 8.57 -1.18
N LEU A 58 -6.34 8.51 -2.49
CA LEU A 58 -5.91 7.29 -3.14
C LEU A 58 -4.38 7.16 -3.02
N PRO A 59 -3.85 6.00 -2.58
CA PRO A 59 -2.42 5.79 -2.50
C PRO A 59 -1.69 5.99 -3.84
N THR A 60 -0.44 6.44 -3.78
CA THR A 60 0.31 6.89 -4.97
C THR A 60 1.36 5.89 -5.43
N THR A 61 2.30 5.55 -4.55
CA THR A 61 3.58 4.90 -4.92
C THR A 61 3.98 3.81 -3.94
N LEU A 62 4.61 2.75 -4.47
CA LEU A 62 5.32 1.75 -3.67
C LEU A 62 6.75 2.23 -3.37
N ARG A 63 7.20 1.97 -2.15
CA ARG A 63 8.59 2.21 -1.73
C ARG A 63 9.15 1.02 -0.97
N LEU A 64 10.47 0.94 -0.92
CA LEU A 64 11.14 0.09 0.05
C LEU A 64 10.84 0.62 1.45
N SER A 65 10.44 -0.27 2.34
CA SER A 65 10.20 0.05 3.73
C SER A 65 11.50 0.47 4.40
N GLN A 66 11.39 1.33 5.41
CA GLN A 66 12.54 1.85 6.14
C GLN A 66 12.28 1.79 7.64
N THR A 67 13.34 1.48 8.39
CA THR A 67 13.35 1.59 9.85
C THR A 67 14.53 2.48 10.24
N ASN A 68 14.25 3.59 10.93
CA ASN A 68 15.24 4.61 11.30
C ASN A 68 16.06 5.13 10.10
N GLY A 69 15.39 5.38 8.97
CA GLY A 69 16.01 5.87 7.73
C GLY A 69 16.84 4.82 6.98
N LYS A 70 16.92 3.57 7.47
CA LYS A 70 17.62 2.47 6.80
C LYS A 70 16.64 1.63 6.00
N PRO A 71 16.90 1.38 4.70
CA PRO A 71 16.11 0.46 3.89
C PRO A 71 16.06 -0.95 4.47
N GLU A 72 14.87 -1.54 4.50
CA GLU A 72 14.64 -2.90 4.98
C GLU A 72 14.78 -3.89 3.83
N PHE A 73 16.03 -4.26 3.56
CA PHE A 73 16.38 -5.33 2.63
C PHE A 73 17.56 -6.14 3.14
N SER A 74 17.73 -7.34 2.59
CA SER A 74 18.94 -8.13 2.77
C SER A 74 19.33 -8.79 1.44
N PHE A 75 20.62 -8.79 1.14
CA PHE A 75 21.20 -9.50 0.00
C PHE A 75 22.36 -10.34 0.53
N GLN A 76 22.23 -11.67 0.46
CA GLN A 76 23.18 -12.61 1.04
C GLN A 76 23.64 -13.60 -0.01
N GLU A 77 24.89 -13.46 -0.44
CA GLU A 77 25.55 -14.42 -1.32
C GLU A 77 25.94 -15.67 -0.53
N TYR A 78 25.86 -16.84 -1.17
CA TYR A 78 26.37 -18.08 -0.60
C TYR A 78 27.26 -18.81 -1.59
N THR A 79 28.24 -19.54 -1.04
CA THR A 79 29.24 -20.28 -1.81
C THR A 79 29.34 -21.68 -1.24
N ASN A 80 29.22 -22.70 -2.08
CA ASN A 80 29.40 -24.08 -1.65
C ASN A 80 30.89 -24.40 -1.47
N PRO A 81 31.24 -25.38 -0.62
CA PRO A 81 32.62 -25.83 -0.49
C PRO A 81 33.22 -26.21 -1.86
N GLY A 82 34.38 -25.64 -2.19
CA GLY A 82 35.08 -25.87 -3.46
C GLY A 82 34.76 -24.89 -4.58
N SER A 83 33.80 -23.98 -4.40
CA SER A 83 33.53 -22.91 -5.36
C SER A 83 34.41 -21.68 -5.12
N ALA A 84 34.99 -21.13 -6.19
CA ALA A 84 35.79 -19.90 -6.15
C ALA A 84 34.95 -18.61 -6.26
N SER A 85 33.64 -18.73 -6.50
CA SER A 85 32.69 -17.63 -6.66
C SER A 85 31.35 -17.99 -6.03
N PRO A 86 30.49 -17.02 -5.69
CA PRO A 86 29.14 -17.29 -5.22
C PRO A 86 28.39 -18.25 -6.14
N ASP A 87 27.65 -19.19 -5.56
CA ASP A 87 26.79 -20.15 -6.27
C ASP A 87 25.33 -19.68 -6.35
N GLY A 88 24.99 -18.66 -5.58
CA GLY A 88 23.70 -18.00 -5.62
C GLY A 88 23.62 -16.91 -4.56
N ALA A 89 22.46 -16.29 -4.47
CA ALA A 89 22.17 -15.32 -3.43
C ALA A 89 20.70 -15.38 -3.01
N ILE A 90 20.44 -15.01 -1.76
CA ILE A 90 19.09 -14.82 -1.22
C ILE A 90 18.89 -13.31 -1.05
N LEU A 91 17.75 -12.83 -1.54
CA LEU A 91 17.37 -11.44 -1.47
C LEU A 91 16.00 -11.32 -0.81
N HIS A 92 15.88 -10.44 0.19
CA HIS A 92 14.61 -10.09 0.81
C HIS A 92 14.36 -8.59 0.73
N PHE A 93 13.13 -8.19 0.38
CA PHE A 93 12.63 -6.82 0.50
C PHE A 93 11.40 -6.77 1.41
N LEU A 94 11.28 -5.69 2.17
CA LEU A 94 9.99 -5.26 2.70
C LEU A 94 9.51 -4.05 1.90
N VAL A 95 8.41 -4.19 1.19
CA VAL A 95 7.82 -3.09 0.42
C VAL A 95 6.58 -2.56 1.12
N THR A 96 6.35 -1.25 0.99
CA THR A 96 5.23 -0.54 1.63
C THR A 96 4.72 0.57 0.72
N TRP A 97 3.60 1.17 1.08
CA TRP A 97 3.05 2.36 0.45
C TRP A 97 2.41 3.27 1.50
N GLY A 98 2.09 4.48 1.10
CA GLY A 98 1.49 5.49 1.96
C GLY A 98 2.21 6.80 1.81
N LEU A 99 1.62 7.89 2.26
CA LEU A 99 2.33 9.16 2.33
C LEU A 99 3.13 9.19 3.63
N THR A 100 4.33 9.77 3.58
CA THR A 100 5.08 10.08 4.81
C THR A 100 4.28 11.02 5.70
N LYS A 101 4.63 11.11 7.00
CA LYS A 101 3.96 12.04 7.91
C LYS A 101 3.98 13.49 7.38
N GLN A 102 5.11 13.94 6.86
CA GLN A 102 5.24 15.28 6.27
C GLN A 102 4.31 15.47 5.07
N GLN A 103 4.22 14.48 4.18
CA GLN A 103 3.32 14.50 3.03
C GLN A 103 1.84 14.45 3.44
N LEU A 104 1.49 13.73 4.52
CA LEU A 104 0.13 13.70 5.07
C LEU A 104 -0.26 15.06 5.65
N ASP A 105 0.64 15.68 6.41
CA ASP A 105 0.42 17.00 7.01
C ASP A 105 0.27 18.06 5.89
N GLU A 106 1.09 17.99 4.84
CA GLU A 106 0.95 18.82 3.63
C GLU A 106 -0.38 18.56 2.90
N LEU A 107 -0.73 17.29 2.66
CA LEU A 107 -1.95 16.91 1.97
C LEU A 107 -3.19 17.44 2.69
N ALA A 108 -3.20 17.44 4.02
CA ALA A 108 -4.29 17.98 4.82
C ALA A 108 -4.48 19.48 4.56
N VAL A 109 -3.40 20.25 4.47
CA VAL A 109 -3.43 21.69 4.13
C VAL A 109 -3.94 21.89 2.70
N CYS A 110 -3.42 21.14 1.73
CA CYS A 110 -3.87 21.21 0.34
C CYS A 110 -5.36 20.87 0.20
N ALA A 111 -5.83 19.82 0.89
CA ALA A 111 -7.24 19.41 0.88
C ALA A 111 -8.14 20.49 1.49
N ALA A 112 -7.73 21.08 2.62
CA ALA A 112 -8.44 22.20 3.24
C ALA A 112 -8.55 23.40 2.29
N GLN A 113 -7.44 23.82 1.67
CA GLN A 113 -7.44 24.92 0.70
C GLN A 113 -8.33 24.61 -0.53
N HIS A 114 -8.24 23.40 -1.06
CA HIS A 114 -8.99 23.00 -2.26
C HIS A 114 -10.51 22.94 -2.02
N TYR A 115 -10.94 22.59 -0.80
CA TYR A 115 -12.35 22.36 -0.47
C TYR A 115 -12.98 23.40 0.48
N GLY A 116 -12.27 24.47 0.83
CA GLY A 116 -12.82 25.61 1.58
C GLY A 116 -12.74 25.49 3.11
N GLY A 117 -11.66 24.91 3.65
CA GLY A 117 -11.26 24.96 5.07
C GLY A 117 -11.97 23.99 6.01
N ASN A 118 -13.16 23.51 5.64
CA ASN A 118 -14.02 22.69 6.53
C ASN A 118 -13.91 21.18 6.30
N VAL A 119 -12.79 20.70 5.74
CA VAL A 119 -12.59 19.27 5.48
C VAL A 119 -11.53 18.67 6.39
N VAL A 120 -11.75 17.42 6.78
CA VAL A 120 -10.82 16.61 7.57
C VAL A 120 -10.25 15.50 6.69
N LEU A 121 -8.93 15.34 6.66
CA LEU A 121 -8.31 14.21 5.98
C LEU A 121 -8.62 12.92 6.76
N GLY A 122 -9.47 12.06 6.19
CA GLY A 122 -9.92 10.80 6.78
C GLY A 122 -8.94 9.64 6.63
N GLY A 123 -7.84 9.85 5.90
CA GLY A 123 -6.81 8.85 5.62
C GLY A 123 -6.87 8.30 4.20
N ALA A 124 -6.23 7.15 3.99
CA ALA A 124 -6.24 6.49 2.68
C ALA A 124 -7.60 5.85 2.38
N LEU A 125 -7.89 5.68 1.09
CA LEU A 125 -8.96 4.81 0.64
C LEU A 125 -8.67 3.37 1.03
N PHE A 126 -9.72 2.63 1.40
CA PHE A 126 -9.61 1.19 1.59
C PHE A 126 -9.27 0.51 0.27
N LEU A 127 -8.21 -0.29 0.31
CA LEU A 127 -7.77 -1.08 -0.83
C LEU A 127 -8.11 -2.55 -0.61
N GLU A 128 -8.56 -3.19 -1.68
CA GLU A 128 -8.71 -4.63 -1.77
C GLU A 128 -7.46 -5.19 -2.45
N ALA A 129 -6.74 -6.08 -1.77
CA ALA A 129 -5.54 -6.69 -2.34
C ALA A 129 -5.90 -7.61 -3.50
N ASP A 130 -5.16 -7.52 -4.59
CA ASP A 130 -5.12 -8.54 -5.63
C ASP A 130 -3.77 -9.26 -5.61
N PRO A 131 -3.67 -10.43 -4.96
CA PRO A 131 -2.41 -11.18 -4.86
C PRO A 131 -1.85 -11.62 -6.21
N SER A 132 -2.68 -11.70 -7.26
CA SER A 132 -2.26 -12.06 -8.61
C SER A 132 -1.64 -10.88 -9.37
N GLY A 133 -1.94 -9.65 -8.96
CA GLY A 133 -1.54 -8.42 -9.64
C GLY A 133 -0.16 -7.88 -9.29
N LEU A 134 0.71 -8.69 -8.67
CA LEU A 134 2.10 -8.34 -8.42
C LEU A 134 2.96 -8.64 -9.65
N THR A 135 3.72 -7.66 -10.13
CA THR A 135 4.64 -7.82 -11.26
C THR A 135 5.95 -7.07 -11.03
N ILE A 136 7.04 -7.57 -11.61
CA ILE A 136 8.33 -6.88 -11.71
C ILE A 136 8.63 -6.73 -13.20
N SER A 137 8.95 -5.51 -13.63
CA SER A 137 9.22 -5.24 -15.05
C SER A 137 10.42 -6.03 -15.56
N ASP A 138 10.30 -6.62 -16.74
CA ASP A 138 11.34 -7.36 -17.45
C ASP A 138 12.16 -6.47 -18.41
N LYS A 139 12.03 -5.15 -18.31
CA LYS A 139 12.70 -4.16 -19.17
C LYS A 139 14.19 -4.04 -18.91
N THR A 140 14.65 -4.47 -17.74
CA THR A 140 16.06 -4.42 -17.33
C THR A 140 16.57 -5.83 -17.04
N GLU A 141 17.89 -6.03 -17.12
CA GLU A 141 18.48 -7.33 -16.79
C GLU A 141 18.19 -7.75 -15.34
N VAL A 142 18.31 -6.81 -14.40
CA VAL A 142 17.96 -7.04 -12.99
C VAL A 142 16.48 -7.39 -12.85
N GLY A 143 15.60 -6.67 -13.53
CA GLY A 143 14.17 -6.92 -13.51
C GLY A 143 13.80 -8.32 -14.02
N LYS A 144 14.43 -8.78 -15.11
CA LYS A 144 14.29 -10.16 -15.62
C LYS A 144 14.74 -11.18 -14.58
N ILE A 145 15.92 -10.99 -13.98
CA ILE A 145 16.44 -11.90 -12.94
C ILE A 145 15.47 -11.96 -11.76
N LEU A 146 15.04 -10.81 -11.22
CA LEU A 146 14.13 -10.75 -10.08
C LEU A 146 12.78 -11.40 -10.40
N ASN A 147 12.21 -11.12 -11.57
CA ASN A 147 10.95 -11.72 -11.99
C ASN A 147 11.06 -13.26 -12.13
N ALA A 148 12.19 -13.77 -12.65
CA ALA A 148 12.42 -15.20 -12.81
C ALA A 148 12.81 -15.94 -11.52
N THR A 149 13.22 -15.21 -10.47
CA THR A 149 13.78 -15.79 -9.23
C THR A 149 12.92 -15.51 -8.00
N LEU A 150 11.78 -14.84 -8.15
CA LEU A 150 10.82 -14.62 -7.07
C LEU A 150 10.31 -15.97 -6.53
N GLN A 151 10.63 -16.27 -5.28
CA GLN A 151 10.26 -17.51 -4.60
C GLN A 151 9.00 -17.36 -3.75
N SER A 152 8.89 -16.23 -3.06
CA SER A 152 7.78 -15.98 -2.14
C SER A 152 7.37 -14.52 -2.19
N LYS A 153 6.04 -14.31 -2.14
CA LYS A 153 5.40 -13.02 -2.01
C LYS A 153 4.42 -13.07 -0.84
N GLY A 154 4.54 -12.12 0.08
CA GLY A 154 3.53 -11.89 1.10
C GLY A 154 2.24 -11.33 0.50
N SER A 155 1.20 -11.19 1.32
CA SER A 155 -0.03 -10.49 0.90
C SER A 155 0.25 -9.00 0.68
N PRO A 156 -0.27 -8.39 -0.41
CA PRO A 156 -0.19 -6.95 -0.60
C PRO A 156 -0.76 -6.19 0.61
N PRO A 157 -0.07 -5.16 1.13
CA PRO A 157 -0.58 -4.40 2.26
C PRO A 157 -1.80 -3.59 1.81
N THR A 158 -2.87 -3.60 2.60
CA THR A 158 -4.12 -2.86 2.33
C THR A 158 -4.27 -1.59 3.19
N THR A 159 -3.30 -1.33 4.07
CA THR A 159 -3.22 -0.13 4.90
C THR A 159 -1.93 0.64 4.63
N PRO A 160 -1.94 1.98 4.79
CA PRO A 160 -0.72 2.77 4.76
C PRO A 160 0.32 2.22 5.73
N ASP A 161 1.58 2.25 5.32
CA ASP A 161 2.75 1.77 6.05
C ASP A 161 2.73 0.27 6.39
N GLY A 162 1.72 -0.47 5.92
CA GLY A 162 1.71 -1.92 5.92
C GLY A 162 2.86 -2.46 5.06
N LYS A 163 3.48 -3.57 5.49
CA LYS A 163 4.65 -4.15 4.82
C LYS A 163 4.29 -5.47 4.15
N MET A 164 4.85 -5.72 2.97
CA MET A 164 4.86 -7.02 2.32
C MET A 164 6.29 -7.48 2.09
N ALA A 165 6.56 -8.74 2.45
CA ALA A 165 7.83 -9.38 2.18
C ALA A 165 7.88 -9.96 0.76
N LEU A 166 9.00 -9.75 0.08
CA LEU A 166 9.35 -10.42 -1.17
C LEU A 166 10.67 -11.17 -0.96
N SER A 167 10.73 -12.43 -1.39
CA SER A 167 11.92 -13.27 -1.30
C SER A 167 12.31 -13.79 -2.68
N PHE A 168 13.60 -13.69 -3.00
CA PHE A 168 14.16 -14.14 -4.27
C PHE A 168 15.33 -15.08 -4.01
N HIS A 169 15.41 -16.12 -4.84
CA HIS A 169 16.53 -17.04 -4.88
C HIS A 169 17.28 -16.86 -6.19
N ILE A 170 18.30 -16.02 -6.14
CA ILE A 170 19.10 -15.64 -7.31
C ILE A 170 20.10 -16.75 -7.59
N LYS A 171 20.08 -17.23 -8.83
CA LYS A 171 21.01 -18.22 -9.35
C LYS A 171 22.38 -17.60 -9.61
N LYS A 172 23.42 -18.45 -9.67
CA LYS A 172 24.83 -18.08 -9.90
C LYS A 172 25.05 -17.04 -11.00
N ASP A 173 24.38 -17.20 -12.14
CA ASP A 173 24.45 -16.31 -13.31
C ASP A 173 23.93 -14.89 -13.02
N GLY A 174 22.92 -14.76 -12.16
CA GLY A 174 22.33 -13.49 -11.77
C GLY A 174 23.01 -12.76 -10.60
N VAL A 175 23.81 -13.45 -9.77
CA VAL A 175 24.37 -12.89 -8.52
C VAL A 175 25.13 -11.60 -8.78
N LYS A 176 26.06 -11.61 -9.73
CA LYS A 176 26.91 -10.45 -10.03
C LYS A 176 26.09 -9.25 -10.52
N ALA A 177 25.15 -9.47 -11.44
CA ALA A 177 24.32 -8.40 -12.00
C ALA A 177 23.47 -7.73 -10.91
N VAL A 178 22.87 -8.53 -10.03
CA VAL A 178 22.04 -8.04 -8.93
C VAL A 178 22.88 -7.36 -7.84
N GLY A 179 23.98 -7.98 -7.41
CA GLY A 179 24.88 -7.40 -6.40
C GLY A 179 25.47 -6.06 -6.84
N GLU A 180 25.92 -5.94 -8.10
CA GLU A 180 26.39 -4.67 -8.66
C GLU A 180 25.29 -3.60 -8.72
N ALA A 181 24.04 -4.00 -8.94
CA ALA A 181 22.93 -3.05 -9.02
C ALA A 181 22.58 -2.45 -7.65
N PHE A 182 22.68 -3.23 -6.57
CA PHE A 182 22.54 -2.69 -5.22
C PHE A 182 23.70 -1.80 -4.78
N GLY A 183 24.91 -2.02 -5.33
CA GLY A 183 26.04 -1.11 -5.15
C GLY A 183 25.99 0.15 -6.01
N LYS A 184 25.20 0.16 -7.10
CA LYS A 184 25.07 1.27 -8.05
C LYS A 184 23.60 1.45 -8.46
N PRO A 185 22.81 2.27 -7.73
CA PRO A 185 21.37 2.41 -7.96
C PRO A 185 20.96 2.80 -9.39
N SER A 186 21.85 3.44 -10.15
CA SER A 186 21.62 3.73 -11.57
C SER A 186 21.35 2.48 -12.42
N LYS A 187 21.86 1.31 -12.03
CA LYS A 187 21.59 0.02 -12.70
C LYS A 187 20.19 -0.54 -12.42
N LEU A 188 19.48 0.01 -11.44
CA LEU A 188 18.07 -0.31 -11.16
C LEU A 188 17.11 0.57 -11.95
N SER A 189 17.61 1.52 -12.74
CA SER A 189 16.77 2.45 -13.51
C SER A 189 15.85 1.70 -14.47
N GLY A 190 14.54 1.87 -14.29
CA GLY A 190 13.53 1.18 -15.09
C GLY A 190 13.15 -0.21 -14.60
N THR A 191 13.72 -0.67 -13.48
CA THR A 191 13.23 -1.83 -12.74
C THR A 191 12.06 -1.39 -11.85
N ILE A 192 10.85 -1.69 -12.30
CA ILE A 192 9.61 -1.28 -11.64
C ILE A 192 8.96 -2.48 -10.96
N LEU A 193 8.67 -2.36 -9.67
CA LEU A 193 7.72 -3.22 -8.97
C LEU A 193 6.33 -2.62 -9.10
N ALA A 194 5.33 -3.43 -9.41
CA ALA A 194 3.94 -3.01 -9.49
C ALA A 194 3.02 -3.96 -8.73
N ILE A 195 2.04 -3.42 -8.02
CA ILE A 195 1.02 -4.18 -7.30
C ILE A 195 -0.35 -3.60 -7.64
N ARG A 196 -1.27 -4.46 -8.07
CA ARG A 196 -2.66 -4.10 -8.36
C ARG A 196 -3.53 -4.16 -7.10
N TYR A 197 -4.42 -3.19 -6.97
CA TYR A 197 -5.42 -3.11 -5.92
C TYR A 197 -6.79 -2.75 -6.50
N GLY A 198 -7.84 -3.29 -5.89
CA GLY A 198 -9.21 -2.81 -6.06
C GLY A 198 -9.53 -1.69 -5.07
N TYR A 199 -10.45 -0.80 -5.42
CA TYR A 199 -11.07 0.14 -4.48
C TYR A 199 -12.47 0.51 -4.97
N LYS A 200 -13.34 0.92 -4.04
CA LYS A 200 -14.74 1.25 -4.35
C LYS A 200 -15.01 2.73 -4.22
N THR A 201 -15.72 3.26 -5.21
CA THR A 201 -16.31 4.60 -5.17
C THR A 201 -17.81 4.50 -5.41
N TYR A 202 -18.54 5.57 -5.15
CA TYR A 202 -19.99 5.60 -5.30
C TYR A 202 -20.39 6.82 -6.11
N THR A 203 -21.45 6.66 -6.90
CA THR A 203 -22.19 7.82 -7.42
C THR A 203 -22.91 8.51 -6.27
N CYS A 204 -22.64 9.81 -6.08
CA CYS A 204 -23.27 10.60 -5.02
C CYS A 204 -24.25 11.64 -5.56
N GLY A 205 -24.10 12.09 -6.80
CA GLY A 205 -25.12 12.85 -7.51
C GLY A 205 -26.32 11.99 -7.94
N GLY A 206 -27.54 12.41 -7.59
CA GLY A 206 -28.79 11.76 -7.99
C GLY A 206 -29.42 10.87 -6.92
N GLY A 207 -30.58 10.28 -7.23
CA GLY A 207 -31.41 9.53 -6.27
C GLY A 207 -30.99 8.07 -6.01
N LEU A 208 -30.03 7.52 -6.76
CA LEU A 208 -29.58 6.12 -6.63
C LEU A 208 -28.08 6.04 -6.36
N ASN A 209 -27.72 5.14 -5.45
CA ASN A 209 -26.34 4.94 -4.99
C ASN A 209 -25.77 3.70 -5.65
N VAL A 210 -25.02 3.90 -6.71
CA VAL A 210 -24.38 2.79 -7.44
C VAL A 210 -22.91 2.72 -7.04
N ALA A 211 -22.51 1.57 -6.51
CA ALA A 211 -21.11 1.26 -6.24
C ALA A 211 -20.37 1.04 -7.57
N LYS A 212 -19.13 1.54 -7.63
CA LYS A 212 -18.22 1.40 -8.75
C LYS A 212 -16.95 0.74 -8.26
N ASP A 213 -16.65 -0.42 -8.83
CA ASP A 213 -15.38 -1.10 -8.61
C ASP A 213 -14.32 -0.46 -9.52
N ASN A 214 -13.21 -0.06 -8.92
CA ASN A 214 -12.09 0.56 -9.60
C ASN A 214 -10.82 -0.23 -9.32
N ILE A 215 -9.82 -0.04 -10.19
CA ILE A 215 -8.51 -0.65 -10.05
C ILE A 215 -7.46 0.46 -10.04
N ILE A 216 -6.45 0.29 -9.19
CA ILE A 216 -5.22 1.06 -9.23
C ILE A 216 -4.02 0.10 -9.27
N THR A 217 -2.95 0.51 -9.95
CA THR A 217 -1.65 -0.14 -9.86
C THR A 217 -0.69 0.81 -9.17
N LEU A 218 -0.24 0.45 -7.98
CA LEU A 218 0.84 1.16 -7.31
C LEU A 218 2.15 0.67 -7.89
N THR A 219 3.02 1.60 -8.27
CA THR A 219 4.34 1.31 -8.84
C THR A 219 5.44 1.85 -7.95
N GLY A 220 6.58 1.16 -7.88
CA GLY A 220 7.79 1.63 -7.23
C GLY A 220 8.98 1.45 -8.15
N ASP A 221 9.70 2.54 -8.39
CA ASP A 221 10.97 2.52 -9.12
C ASP A 221 12.10 2.13 -8.15
N MET A 222 12.69 0.95 -8.35
CA MET A 222 13.71 0.43 -7.46
C MET A 222 14.96 1.31 -7.40
N LYS A 223 15.20 2.15 -8.41
CA LYS A 223 16.28 3.15 -8.38
C LYS A 223 16.10 4.16 -7.24
N LYS A 224 14.85 4.50 -6.89
CA LYS A 224 14.54 5.50 -5.86
C LYS A 224 14.57 4.94 -4.44
N TRP A 225 14.90 3.66 -4.28
CA TRP A 225 14.91 2.99 -2.97
C TRP A 225 16.26 3.09 -2.25
N TYR A 226 17.25 3.72 -2.91
CA TYR A 226 18.65 3.84 -2.49
C TYR A 226 19.18 5.25 -2.68
#